data_AF-A0A847V9E3-F1
#
_entry.id   AF-A0A847V9E3-F1
#
_cell.length_a   1.000
_cell.length_b   1.000
_cell.length_c   1.000
_cell.angle_alpha   90.00
_cell.angle_beta   90.00
_cell.angle_gamma   90.00
#
_symmetry.space_group_name_H-M   'P 1'
#
loop_
_entity.id
_entity.type
_entity.pdbx_description
1 polymer ?
#
loop_
_entity_poly.entity_id
_entity_poly.type
_entity_poly.pdbx_seq_one_letter_code
_entity_poly.pdbx_strand_id
1 'polypeptide(L)' 'ACTGLNTAIGATAVHESEDDTFAVVLKCHDANGELYNVSFSRSAITVSGYEADAILTAVETWADTVSALD' A
#
# COMPACT_ATOMS: atom_id res chain seq x y z
N ALA A 1 -1.76 20.73 -16.23
CA ALA A 1 -0.53 21.56 -16.18
C ALA A 1 -0.90 23.03 -16.40
N CYS A 2 -0.24 23.98 -15.71
CA CYS A 2 -0.50 25.42 -15.85
C CYS A 2 0.48 26.04 -16.85
N THR A 3 0.04 26.23 -18.09
CA THR A 3 0.84 26.66 -19.26
C THR A 3 1.65 27.95 -19.02
N GLY A 4 1.15 28.85 -18.17
CA GLY A 4 1.84 30.11 -17.83
C GLY A 4 3.11 29.89 -16.99
N LEU A 5 3.11 28.88 -16.11
CA LEU A 5 4.27 28.57 -15.29
C LEU A 5 5.36 27.92 -16.14
N ASN A 6 5.01 26.91 -16.94
CA ASN A 6 5.94 26.20 -17.82
C ASN A 6 6.73 27.14 -18.76
N THR A 7 6.09 28.18 -19.27
CA THR A 7 6.71 29.18 -20.15
C THR A 7 7.69 30.10 -19.40
N ALA A 8 7.37 30.47 -18.15
CA ALA A 8 8.18 31.40 -17.36
C ALA A 8 9.49 30.79 -16.83
N ILE A 9 9.48 29.48 -16.51
CA ILE A 9 10.65 28.75 -15.98
C ILE A 9 11.34 27.85 -17.01
N GLY A 10 10.80 27.73 -18.23
CA GLY A 10 11.38 26.87 -19.28
C GLY A 10 11.37 25.38 -18.98
N ALA A 11 10.57 24.95 -18.00
CA ALA A 11 10.48 23.56 -17.55
C ALA A 11 9.14 22.93 -17.95
N THR A 12 9.16 21.63 -18.25
CA THR A 12 7.94 20.84 -18.54
C THR A 12 7.45 20.18 -17.26
N ALA A 13 6.15 20.29 -16.98
CA ALA A 13 5.53 19.61 -15.86
C ALA A 13 5.34 18.14 -16.26
N VAL A 14 6.04 17.25 -15.57
CA VAL A 14 5.93 15.81 -15.71
C VAL A 14 5.28 15.24 -14.45
N HIS A 15 4.59 14.11 -14.61
CA HIS A 15 4.04 13.37 -13.49
C HIS A 15 5.05 12.30 -13.09
N GLU A 16 5.59 12.42 -11.87
CA GLU A 16 6.55 11.49 -11.31
C GLU A 16 5.80 10.35 -10.63
N SER A 17 5.39 9.34 -11.40
CA SER A 17 4.73 8.15 -10.85
C SER A 17 5.63 7.37 -9.88
N GLU A 18 6.94 7.64 -9.85
CA GLU A 18 7.87 7.13 -8.85
C GLU A 18 7.66 7.70 -7.43
N ASP A 19 7.04 8.88 -7.31
CA ASP A 19 6.71 9.50 -6.02
C ASP A 19 5.23 9.35 -5.65
N ASP A 20 4.43 8.74 -6.52
CA ASP A 20 3.03 8.48 -6.21
C ASP A 20 2.89 7.59 -4.97
N THR A 21 2.01 8.01 -4.07
CA THR A 21 1.70 7.28 -2.85
C THR A 21 0.29 6.73 -2.96
N PHE A 22 0.14 5.43 -2.73
CA PHE A 22 -1.14 4.77 -2.56
C PHE A 22 -1.25 4.17 -1.17
N ALA A 23 -2.47 4.17 -0.62
CA ALA A 23 -2.77 3.56 0.66
C ALA A 23 -4.13 2.86 0.56
N VAL A 24 -4.15 1.56 0.87
CA VAL A 24 -5.38 0.76 0.94
C VAL A 24 -5.41 0.07 2.28
N VAL A 25 -6.51 0.21 3.02
CA VAL A 25 -6.69 -0.48 4.31
C VAL A 25 -7.88 -1.43 4.17
N LEU A 26 -7.61 -2.73 4.31
CA LEU A 26 -8.61 -3.78 4.33
C LEU A 26 -8.91 -4.15 5.78
N LYS A 27 -10.20 -4.27 6.10
CA LYS A 27 -10.68 -4.89 7.33
C LYS A 27 -10.91 -6.36 7.08
N CYS A 28 -10.19 -7.19 7.80
CA CYS A 28 -10.21 -8.64 7.67
C CYS A 28 -10.68 -9.28 8.97
N HIS A 29 -11.09 -10.55 8.87
CA HIS A 29 -11.41 -11.35 10.03
C HIS A 29 -10.79 -12.74 9.91
N ASP A 30 -10.39 -13.31 11.04
CA ASP A 30 -9.95 -14.70 11.11
C ASP A 30 -11.17 -15.64 11.26
N ALA A 31 -10.97 -16.94 11.04
CA ALA A 31 -11.96 -17.99 11.27
C ALA A 31 -12.43 -18.03 12.74
N ASN A 32 -11.59 -17.61 13.68
CA ASN A 32 -11.93 -17.49 15.09
C ASN A 32 -12.74 -16.22 15.44
N GLY A 33 -13.02 -15.36 14.45
CA GLY A 33 -13.80 -14.13 14.62
C GLY A 33 -12.98 -12.91 15.05
N GLU A 34 -11.66 -13.04 15.17
CA GLU A 34 -10.75 -11.93 15.42
C GLU A 34 -10.74 -10.96 14.25
N LEU A 35 -10.74 -9.66 14.54
CA LEU A 35 -10.75 -8.60 13.53
C LEU A 35 -9.37 -7.94 13.47
N TYR A 36 -8.79 -7.89 12.27
CA TYR A 36 -7.50 -7.25 12.03
C TYR A 36 -7.54 -6.38 10.78
N ASN A 37 -6.58 -5.47 10.66
CA ASN A 37 -6.44 -4.62 9.49
C ASN A 37 -5.17 -5.01 8.73
N VAL A 38 -5.27 -5.03 7.40
CA VAL A 38 -4.13 -5.14 6.49
C VAL A 38 -4.03 -3.87 5.67
N SER A 39 -2.92 -3.16 5.82
CA SER A 39 -2.65 -1.91 5.12
C SER A 39 -1.59 -2.15 4.05
N PHE A 40 -1.90 -1.72 2.83
CA PHE A 40 -1.01 -1.75 1.68
C PHE A 40 -0.54 -0.33 1.40
N SER A 41 0.77 -0.18 1.32
CA SER A 41 1.45 1.03 0.86
C SER A 41 2.32 0.70 -0.35
N ARG A 42 2.99 1.72 -0.91
CA ARG A 42 3.87 1.55 -2.07
C ARG A 42 4.91 0.44 -1.92
N SER A 43 5.52 0.34 -0.74
CA SER A 43 6.69 -0.49 -0.51
C SER A 43 6.54 -1.44 0.67
N ALA A 44 5.38 -1.44 1.32
CA ALA A 44 5.18 -2.22 2.54
C ALA A 44 3.72 -2.62 2.72
N ILE A 45 3.56 -3.81 3.28
CA ILE A 45 2.30 -4.32 3.80
C ILE A 45 2.43 -4.39 5.32
N THR A 46 1.47 -3.83 6.04
CA THR A 46 1.46 -3.85 7.49
C THR A 46 0.17 -4.47 8.01
N VAL A 47 0.28 -5.33 9.01
CA VAL A 47 -0.87 -5.94 9.70
C VAL A 47 -0.99 -5.29 11.07
N SER A 48 -2.20 -4.99 11.51
CA SER A 48 -2.44 -4.29 12.78
C SER A 48 -3.72 -4.74 13.46
N GLY A 49 -3.70 -4.74 14.79
CA GLY A 49 -4.84 -5.18 15.61
C GLY A 49 -5.04 -6.70 15.60
N TYR A 50 -3.97 -7.46 15.33
CA TYR A 50 -3.95 -8.91 15.52
C TYR A 50 -3.42 -9.25 16.91
N GLU A 51 -3.95 -10.30 17.49
CA GLU A 51 -3.56 -10.90 18.77
C GLU A 51 -2.89 -12.27 18.54
N ALA A 52 -3.32 -13.01 17.52
CA ALA A 52 -2.75 -14.30 17.17
C ALA A 52 -1.60 -14.19 16.16
N ASP A 53 -0.40 -14.67 16.52
CA ASP A 53 0.75 -14.74 15.62
C ASP A 53 0.47 -15.55 14.34
N ALA A 54 -0.44 -16.52 14.42
CA ALA A 54 -0.88 -17.31 13.26
C ALA A 54 -1.48 -16.44 12.15
N ILE A 55 -2.12 -15.31 12.49
CA ILE A 55 -2.67 -14.36 11.52
C ILE A 55 -1.54 -13.67 10.76
N LEU A 56 -0.52 -13.20 11.48
CA LEU A 56 0.65 -12.58 10.86
C LEU A 56 1.33 -13.56 9.90
N THR A 57 1.62 -14.78 10.36
CA THR A 57 2.24 -15.81 9.52
C THR A 57 1.41 -16.16 8.28
N ALA A 58 0.09 -16.22 8.40
CA ALA A 58 -0.80 -16.49 7.27
C ALA A 58 -0.76 -15.35 6.24
N VAL A 59 -0.77 -14.10 6.69
CA VAL A 59 -0.70 -12.93 5.81
C VAL A 59 0.66 -12.84 5.13
N GLU A 60 1.76 -13.08 5.86
CA GLU A 60 3.12 -13.14 5.28
C GLU A 60 3.22 -14.23 4.21
N THR A 61 2.77 -15.44 4.53
CA THR A 61 2.76 -16.58 3.58
C THR A 61 1.94 -16.27 2.34
N TRP A 62 0.78 -15.61 2.50
CA TRP A 62 -0.02 -15.17 1.37
C TRP A 62 0.71 -14.09 0.55
N ALA A 63 1.31 -13.09 1.20
CA ALA A 63 2.00 -12.00 0.53
C ALA A 63 3.15 -12.53 -0.34
N ASP A 64 3.91 -13.51 0.14
CA ASP A 64 4.98 -14.18 -0.62
C ASP A 64 4.49 -14.85 -1.92
N THR A 65 3.20 -15.17 -2.02
CA THR A 65 2.62 -15.79 -3.23
C THR A 65 2.13 -14.78 -4.26
N VAL A 66 1.98 -13.51 -3.90
CA VAL A 66 1.39 -12.48 -4.78
C VAL A 66 2.50 -11.61 -5.35
N SER A 67 2.99 -11.96 -6.54
CA SER A 67 4.09 -11.23 -7.22
C SER A 67 3.79 -9.76 -7.55
N ALA A 68 2.53 -9.33 -7.47
CA ALA A 68 2.14 -7.93 -7.67
C ALA A 68 2.43 -7.03 -6.45
N LEU A 69 2.88 -7.63 -5.34
CA LEU A 69 3.23 -6.93 -4.09
C LEU A 69 4.74 -6.66 -3.97
N ASP A 70 5.55 -7.14 -4.92
CA ASP A 70 7.01 -6.90 -5.03
C ASP A 70 7.31 -5.61 -5.83
#